data_AF-A0AB33E9X6-F1
#
_entry.id   AF-A0AB33E9X6-F1
#
_cell.length_a   1.000
_cell.length_b   1.000
_cell.length_c   1.000
_cell.angle_alpha   90.00
_cell.angle_beta   90.00
_cell.angle_gamma   90.00
#
_symmetry.space_group_name_H-M   'P 1'
#
loop_
_entity.id
_entity.type
_entity.pdbx_description
1 polymer ?
#
loop_
_entity_poly.entity_id
_entity_poly.type
_entity_poly.pdbx_seq_one_letter_code
_entity_poly.pdbx_strand_id
1 'polypeptide(L)' 'MKLDSNPDFEILGFSDSRYEKLTIEIQYKGESVAQINQDQGVDRLELEVFADLNSSVLKIPLAGFLESMILAKRSIEG' A
#
# COMPACT_ATOMS: atom_id res chain seq x y z
N MET A 1 9.05 1.05 5.17
CA MET A 1 8.81 0.75 6.59
C MET A 1 8.24 -0.66 6.68
N LYS A 2 8.89 -1.54 7.44
CA LYS A 2 8.35 -2.89 7.65
C LYS A 2 7.34 -2.89 8.78
N LEU A 3 6.36 -3.79 8.71
CA LEU A 3 5.39 -3.98 9.77
C LEU A 3 5.99 -4.88 10.86
N ASP A 4 6.07 -4.39 12.10
CA ASP A 4 6.68 -5.14 13.22
C ASP A 4 5.94 -6.46 13.53
N SER A 5 4.61 -6.47 13.38
CA SER A 5 3.77 -7.66 13.61
C SER A 5 3.90 -8.70 12.49
N ASN A 6 4.34 -8.28 11.29
CA ASN A 6 4.55 -9.16 10.15
C ASN A 6 5.57 -8.56 9.15
N PRO A 7 6.85 -8.95 9.24
CA PRO A 7 7.93 -8.35 8.45
C PRO A 7 7.88 -8.72 6.95
N ASP A 8 6.96 -9.61 6.55
CA ASP A 8 6.67 -9.86 5.13
C ASP A 8 5.94 -8.68 4.49
N PHE A 9 5.31 -7.81 5.28
CA PHE A 9 4.71 -6.56 4.79
C PHE A 9 5.70 -5.40 4.85
N GLU A 10 5.71 -4.63 3.78
CA GLU A 10 6.52 -3.42 3.65
C GLU A 10 5.70 -2.28 3.05
N ILE A 11 5.85 -1.09 3.63
CA ILE A 11 5.16 0.14 3.25
C ILE A 11 6.21 1.08 2.67
N LEU A 12 6.09 1.45 1.39
CA LEU A 12 7.07 2.29 0.70
C LEU A 12 6.40 3.58 0.24
N GLY A 13 7.07 4.71 0.45
CA GLY A 13 6.62 5.99 -0.08
C GLY A 13 7.37 6.33 -1.35
N PHE A 14 6.65 6.68 -2.42
CA PHE A 14 7.21 7.08 -3.70
C PHE A 14 6.65 8.41 -4.15
N SER A 15 7.53 9.27 -4.64
CA SER A 15 7.18 10.46 -5.43
C SER A 15 7.85 10.31 -6.80
N ASP A 16 7.28 9.44 -7.64
CA ASP A 16 7.73 9.31 -9.03
C ASP A 16 7.04 10.37 -9.89
N SER A 17 7.70 10.80 -10.96
CA SER A 17 7.22 11.73 -12.01
C SER A 17 5.83 11.43 -12.58
N ARG A 18 5.33 10.20 -12.37
CA ARG A 18 4.00 9.74 -12.78
C ARG A 18 2.87 10.18 -11.84
N TYR A 19 3.19 10.58 -10.61
CA TYR A 19 2.23 11.03 -9.60
C TYR A 19 2.58 12.44 -9.14
N GLU A 20 1.58 13.32 -9.04
CA GLU A 20 1.81 14.70 -8.58
C GLU A 20 2.07 14.75 -7.07
N LYS A 21 1.59 13.75 -6.33
CA LYS A 21 1.71 13.66 -4.87
C LYS A 21 2.35 12.35 -4.42
N LEU A 22 2.66 12.29 -3.12
CA LEU A 22 3.22 11.11 -2.48
C LEU A 22 2.23 9.95 -2.59
N THR A 23 2.72 8.84 -3.11
CA THR A 23 1.99 7.60 -3.24
C THR A 23 2.59 6.58 -2.28
N ILE A 24 1.74 5.92 -1.49
CA ILE A 24 2.19 4.88 -0.56
C ILE A 24 1.87 3.51 -1.14
N GLU A 25 2.88 2.70 -1.36
CA GLU A 25 2.75 1.32 -1.80
C GLU A 25 2.80 0.36 -0.60
N ILE A 26 1.98 -0.68 -0.66
CA ILE A 26 1.99 -1.81 0.25
C ILE A 26 2.48 -3.02 -0.52
N GLN A 27 3.57 -3.61 -0.04
CA GLN A 27 4.15 -4.84 -0.58
C GLN A 27 3.98 -6.00 0.40
N TYR A 28 3.85 -7.21 -0.15
CA TYR A 28 3.91 -8.46 0.61
C TYR A 28 4.95 -9.38 -0.04
N LYS A 29 5.98 -9.75 0.71
CA LYS A 29 7.13 -10.55 0.23
C LYS A 29 7.83 -9.95 -0.99
N GLY A 30 7.85 -8.63 -1.08
CA GLY A 30 8.47 -7.87 -2.17
C GLY A 30 7.59 -7.67 -3.41
N GLU A 31 6.37 -8.21 -3.42
CA GLU A 31 5.41 -8.01 -4.50
C GLU A 31 4.42 -6.89 -4.12
N SER A 32 4.14 -5.96 -5.04
CA SER A 32 3.14 -4.91 -4.83
C SER A 32 1.74 -5.51 -4.76
N VAL A 33 1.03 -5.28 -3.65
CA VAL A 33 -0.31 -5.82 -3.43
C VAL A 33 -1.39 -4.73 -3.43
N ALA A 34 -1.03 -3.54 -2.99
CA ALA A 34 -1.93 -2.39 -3.01
C ALA A 34 -1.15 -1.08 -2.99
N GLN A 35 -1.83 0.00 -3.36
CA GLN A 35 -1.30 1.35 -3.35
C GLN A 35 -2.36 2.34 -2.89
N ILE A 36 -1.97 3.36 -2.14
CA ILE A 36 -2.81 4.48 -1.75
C ILE A 36 -2.34 5.72 -2.51
N ASN A 37 -3.20 6.23 -3.39
CA ASN A 37 -2.97 7.44 -4.17
C ASN A 37 -3.62 8.66 -3.48
N GLN A 38 -2.86 9.76 -3.39
CA GLN A 38 -3.27 11.03 -2.77
C GLN A 38 -3.54 12.16 -3.78
N ASP A 39 -3.46 11.92 -5.08
CA ASP A 39 -3.58 12.95 -6.13
C ASP A 39 -4.84 13.80 -5.96
N GLN A 40 -5.97 13.18 -5.58
CA GLN A 40 -7.25 13.86 -5.33
C GLN A 40 -7.34 14.59 -3.97
N GLY A 41 -6.31 14.55 -3.14
CA GLY A 41 -6.23 15.15 -1.81
C GLY A 41 -6.44 14.13 -0.68
N VAL A 42 -6.06 14.52 0.55
CA VAL A 42 -6.11 13.65 1.75
C VAL A 42 -7.52 13.18 2.10
N ASP A 43 -8.55 13.94 1.73
CA ASP A 43 -9.96 13.58 1.98
C ASP A 43 -10.54 12.63 0.93
N ARG A 44 -9.78 12.36 -0.15
CA ARG A 44 -10.20 11.56 -1.31
C ARG A 44 -9.11 10.56 -1.71
N LEU A 45 -8.57 9.86 -0.71
CA LEU A 45 -7.59 8.79 -0.96
C LEU A 45 -8.22 7.66 -1.78
N GLU A 46 -7.48 7.19 -2.78
CA GLU A 46 -7.89 6.07 -3.62
C GLU A 46 -7.02 4.85 -3.30
N LEU A 47 -7.67 3.70 -3.11
CA LEU A 47 -6.99 2.42 -2.92
C LEU A 47 -6.97 1.67 -4.25
N GLU A 48 -5.78 1.42 -4.78
CA GLU A 48 -5.55 0.53 -5.92
C GLU A 48 -5.09 -0.83 -5.38
N VAL A 49 -5.70 -1.93 -5.84
CA VAL A 49 -5.35 -3.29 -5.44
C VAL A 49 -4.85 -4.05 -6.65
N PHE A 50 -3.64 -4.60 -6.54
CA PHE A 50 -3.03 -5.39 -7.59
C PHE A 50 -3.31 -6.87 -7.34
N ALA A 51 -4.13 -7.46 -8.20
CA ALA A 51 -4.32 -8.90 -8.28
C ALA A 51 -3.96 -9.33 -9.70
N ASP A 52 -3.06 -10.31 -9.84
CA ASP A 52 -2.80 -10.90 -11.15
C ASP A 52 -4.08 -11.61 -11.63
N LEU A 53 -4.77 -10.98 -12.57
CA LEU A 53 -6.09 -11.39 -13.05
C LEU A 53 -6.04 -12.75 -13.80
N ASN A 54 -4.85 -13.30 -14.04
CA ASN A 54 -4.65 -14.40 -14.97
C ASN A 54 -4.68 -15.82 -14.38
N SER A 55 -4.80 -16.02 -13.05
CA SER A 55 -5.28 -17.27 -12.38
C SER A 55 -4.78 -17.48 -10.94
N SER A 56 -3.88 -16.64 -10.44
CA SER A 56 -3.32 -16.82 -9.10
C SER A 56 -4.05 -15.93 -8.09
N VAL A 57 -4.83 -16.56 -7.20
CA VAL A 57 -5.40 -15.84 -6.05
C VAL A 57 -4.26 -15.44 -5.13
N LEU A 58 -3.98 -14.14 -5.05
CA LEU A 58 -3.07 -13.59 -4.05
C LEU A 58 -3.69 -13.81 -2.65
N LYS A 59 -3.03 -14.64 -1.84
CA LYS A 59 -3.42 -14.90 -0.45
C LYS A 59 -2.43 -14.22 0.49
N ILE A 60 -2.91 -13.24 1.24
CA ILE A 60 -2.13 -12.50 2.23
C ILE A 60 -2.82 -12.53 3.60
N PRO A 61 -2.07 -12.46 4.72
CA PRO A 61 -2.66 -12.36 6.05
C PRO A 61 -3.50 -11.10 6.22
N LEU A 62 -4.81 -11.26 6.49
CA LEU A 62 -5.75 -10.14 6.62
C LEU A 62 -5.32 -9.12 7.67
N ALA A 63 -4.89 -9.60 8.85
CA ALA A 63 -4.47 -8.72 9.95
C ALA A 63 -3.28 -7.84 9.53
N GLY A 64 -2.26 -8.43 8.91
CA GLY A 64 -1.10 -7.70 8.42
C GLY A 64 -1.47 -6.69 7.33
N PHE A 65 -2.38 -7.06 6.43
CA PHE A 65 -2.86 -6.14 5.40
C PHE A 65 -3.61 -4.94 6.00
N LEU A 66 -4.55 -5.18 6.94
CA LEU A 66 -5.26 -4.10 7.64
C LEU A 66 -4.31 -3.16 8.37
N GLU A 67 -3.33 -3.70 9.09
CA GLU A 67 -2.33 -2.91 9.80
C GLU A 67 -1.46 -2.10 8.83
N SER A 68 -1.04 -2.68 7.70
CA SER A 68 -0.30 -1.95 6.67
C SER A 68 -1.10 -0.80 6.07
N MET A 69 -2.42 -0.96 5.88
CA MET A 69 -3.29 0.12 5.39
C MET A 69 -3.42 1.26 6.42
N ILE A 70 -3.56 0.93 7.71
CA ILE A 70 -3.60 1.94 8.78
C ILE A 70 -2.29 2.71 8.83
N LEU A 71 -1.16 2.02 8.72
CA LEU A 71 0.17 2.62 8.76
C LEU A 71 0.45 3.49 7.52
N ALA A 72 0.05 3.01 6.34
CA ALA A 72 0.13 3.76 5.09
C ALA A 72 -0.69 5.06 5.17
N LYS A 73 -1.94 4.98 5.64
CA LYS A 73 -2.79 6.16 5.85
C LYS A 73 -2.17 7.18 6.82
N ARG A 74 -1.65 6.71 7.97
CA ARG A 74 -0.96 7.59 8.94
C ARG A 74 0.25 8.29 8.33
N SER A 75 0.99 7.59 7.46
CA SER A 75 2.17 8.15 6.78
C SER A 75 1.80 9.29 5.82
N ILE A 76 0.57 9.31 5.32
CA ILE A 76 0.03 10.39 4.47
C ILE A 76 -0.45 11.57 5.33
N GLU A 77 -1.04 11.31 6.49
CA GLU A 77 -1.66 12.32 7.35
C GLU A 77 -0.64 13.11 8.20
N GLY A 78 0.56 12.56 8.43
CA GLY A 78 1.62 13.18 9.25
C GLY A 78 1.56 12.76 10.71
#